data_AF-A0A150TNM5-F1
#
_entry.id   AF-A0A150TNM5-F1
#
_cell.length_a   1.000
_cell.length_b   1.000
_cell.length_c   1.000
_cell.angle_alpha   90.00
_cell.angle_beta   90.00
_cell.angle_gamma   90.00
#
_symmetry.space_group_name_H-M   'P 1'
#
loop_
_entity.id
_entity.type
_entity.pdbx_description
1 polymer ?
#
loop_
_entity_poly.entity_id
_entity_poly.type
_entity_poly.pdbx_seq_one_letter_code
_entity_poly.pdbx_strand_id
1 'polypeptide(L)' 'MHRTATRSQTGYSCDTEGGSSGSPIVHGETGKVIALHHLADVDPFTCQNGGTEMAEICADAGELLRCARD' A
#
# COMPACT_ATOMS: atom_id res chain seq x y z
N MET A 1 -18.98 -3.08 -7.67
CA MET A 1 -18.75 -2.46 -6.34
C MET A 1 -17.36 -1.83 -6.37
N HIS A 2 -17.27 -0.50 -6.49
CA HIS A 2 -16.01 0.23 -6.34
C HIS A 2 -16.11 0.98 -5.02
N ARG A 3 -15.63 0.35 -3.93
CA ARG A 3 -15.47 1.03 -2.64
C ARG A 3 -14.08 1.66 -2.66
N THR A 4 -13.96 2.89 -3.14
CA THR A 4 -12.77 3.71 -2.90
C THR A 4 -12.82 4.12 -1.43
N ALA A 5 -12.14 3.36 -0.57
CA ALA A 5 -11.88 3.81 0.79
C ALA A 5 -10.85 4.96 0.70
N THR A 6 -11.36 6.18 0.75
CA THR A 6 -10.65 7.45 0.52
C THR A 6 -9.54 7.77 1.53
N ARG A 7 -9.17 6.81 2.39
CA ARG A 7 -8.09 6.88 3.38
C ARG A 7 -7.30 5.58 3.52
N SER A 8 -7.56 4.60 2.67
CA SER A 8 -6.85 3.30 2.71
C SER A 8 -5.72 3.21 1.69
N GLN A 9 -5.51 4.27 0.91
CA GLN A 9 -4.70 4.22 -0.30
C GLN A 9 -3.56 5.22 -0.21
N THR A 10 -2.36 4.77 -0.56
CA THR A 10 -1.17 5.60 -0.66
C THR A 10 -0.67 5.65 -2.09
N GLY A 11 -0.16 6.81 -2.52
CA GLY A 11 0.47 7.02 -3.82
C GLY A 11 1.98 7.10 -3.67
N TYR A 12 2.75 6.48 -4.56
CA TYR A 12 4.21 6.51 -4.53
C TYR A 12 4.83 6.39 -5.93
N SER A 13 6.10 6.76 -6.08
CA SER A 13 6.76 6.92 -7.39
C SER A 13 7.91 5.95 -7.65
N CYS A 14 7.99 4.83 -6.92
CA CYS A 14 9.00 3.80 -7.23
C CYS A 14 8.59 3.05 -8.49
N ASP A 15 9.53 2.76 -9.38
CA ASP A 15 9.27 1.99 -10.60
C ASP A 15 8.74 0.58 -10.27
N THR A 16 7.62 0.20 -10.89
CA THR A 16 7.04 -1.14 -10.81
C THR A 16 6.44 -1.55 -12.14
N GLU A 17 6.28 -2.86 -12.35
CA GLU A 17 5.61 -3.41 -13.54
C GLU A 17 4.59 -4.50 -13.14
N GLY A 18 3.88 -5.01 -14.15
CA GLY A 18 2.99 -6.15 -13.99
C GLY A 18 3.68 -7.32 -13.28
N GLY A 19 3.02 -7.85 -12.25
CA GLY A 19 3.59 -8.86 -11.34
C GLY A 19 4.01 -8.31 -9.98
N SER A 20 4.06 -6.98 -9.82
CA SER A 20 4.42 -6.34 -8.54
C SER A 20 3.28 -6.34 -7.50
N SER A 21 2.06 -6.75 -7.87
CA SER A 21 0.89 -6.82 -6.97
C SER A 21 1.19 -7.62 -5.70
N GLY A 22 0.94 -7.00 -4.53
CA GLY A 22 1.25 -7.55 -3.21
C GLY A 22 2.66 -7.22 -2.70
N SER A 23 3.49 -6.53 -3.48
CA SER A 23 4.84 -6.13 -3.04
C SER A 23 4.77 -5.17 -1.84
N PRO A 24 5.63 -5.34 -0.83
CA PRO A 24 5.67 -4.46 0.33
C PRO A 24 6.28 -3.10 -0.03
N ILE A 25 5.61 -2.04 0.41
CA ILE A 25 6.16 -0.69 0.44
C ILE A 25 6.76 -0.50 1.83
N VAL A 26 8.06 -0.20 1.90
CA VAL A 26 8.84 -0.25 3.15
C VAL A 26 9.32 1.15 3.55
N HIS A 27 9.16 1.51 4.82
CA HIS A 27 9.71 2.75 5.37
C HIS A 27 11.24 2.68 5.40
N GLY A 28 11.91 3.62 4.73
CA GLY A 28 13.36 3.59 4.52
C GLY A 28 14.19 3.53 5.81
N GLU A 29 13.76 4.19 6.88
CA GLU A 29 14.52 4.23 8.14
C GLU A 29 14.22 3.04 9.07
N THR A 30 12.95 2.62 9.19
CA THR A 30 12.53 1.62 10.19
C THR A 30 12.48 0.21 9.61
N GLY A 31 12.50 0.04 8.29
CA GLY A 31 12.34 -1.26 7.63
C GLY A 31 10.96 -1.88 7.77
N LYS A 32 9.97 -1.15 8.32
CA LYS A 32 8.60 -1.62 8.48
C LYS A 32 7.84 -1.53 7.16
N VAL A 33 6.98 -2.52 6.89
CA VAL A 33 6.03 -2.46 5.77
C VAL A 33 4.91 -1.47 6.14
N ILE A 34 4.69 -0.47 5.29
CA ILE A 34 3.72 0.61 5.52
C ILE A 34 2.52 0.54 4.57
N ALA A 35 2.65 -0.17 3.45
CA ALA A 35 1.55 -0.44 2.52
C ALA A 35 1.86 -1.65 1.63
N LEU A 36 0.85 -2.17 0.93
CA LEU A 36 0.98 -3.21 -0.11
C LEU A 36 0.58 -2.65 -1.47
N HIS A 37 1.46 -2.74 -2.47
CA HIS A 37 1.18 -2.34 -3.85
C HIS A 37 0.02 -3.16 -4.44
N HIS A 38 -0.93 -2.51 -5.12
CA HIS A 38 -1.97 -3.23 -5.87
C HIS A 38 -2.38 -2.57 -7.19
N LEU A 39 -1.95 -1.33 -7.44
CA LEU A 39 -2.38 -0.55 -8.61
C LEU A 39 -1.20 0.26 -9.17
N ALA A 40 -1.19 0.47 -10.49
CA ALA A 40 -0.32 1.41 -11.18
C ALA A 40 -1.17 2.52 -11.84
N ASP A 41 -0.51 3.58 -12.31
CA ASP A 41 -1.12 4.72 -13.01
C ASP A 41 -2.28 5.38 -12.24
N VAL A 42 -2.10 5.60 -10.94
CA VAL A 42 -3.14 6.23 -10.09
C VAL A 42 -3.38 7.71 -10.42
N ASP A 43 -2.48 8.30 -11.20
CA ASP A 43 -2.64 9.63 -11.80
C ASP A 43 -2.16 9.57 -13.27
N PRO A 44 -2.94 10.10 -14.23
CA PRO A 44 -2.68 9.90 -15.66
C PRO A 44 -1.50 10.72 -16.21
N PHE A 45 -0.93 11.64 -15.43
CA PHE A 45 0.18 12.49 -15.83
C PHE A 45 1.47 12.16 -15.06
N THR A 46 1.41 11.19 -14.14
CA THR A 46 2.55 10.76 -13.34
C THR A 46 2.62 9.24 -13.34
N CYS A 47 3.82 8.66 -13.38
CA CYS A 47 4.00 7.21 -13.26
C CYS A 47 3.82 6.74 -11.80
N GLN A 48 2.76 7.20 -11.13
CA GLN A 48 2.50 6.89 -9.73
C GLN A 48 1.82 5.54 -9.59
N ASN A 49 2.28 4.80 -8.60
CA ASN A 49 1.71 3.56 -8.13
C ASN A 49 0.81 3.79 -6.92
N GLY A 50 -0.10 2.85 -6.71
CA GLY A 50 -1.05 2.81 -5.62
C GLY A 50 -0.86 1.58 -4.75
N GLY A 51 -0.96 1.78 -3.43
CA GLY A 51 -0.95 0.70 -2.45
C GLY A 51 -2.01 0.87 -1.38
N THR A 52 -2.41 -0.23 -0.74
CA THR A 52 -3.28 -0.21 0.42
C THR A 52 -2.44 -0.09 1.70
N GLU A 53 -2.76 0.87 2.55
CA GLU A 53 -2.01 1.14 3.78
C GLU A 53 -2.09 -0.02 4.78
N MET A 54 -0.96 -0.33 5.43
CA MET A 54 -0.91 -1.38 6.44
C MET A 54 -1.77 -1.04 7.66
N ALA A 55 -1.99 0.24 7.99
CA ALA A 55 -2.88 0.62 9.09
C ALA A 55 -4.30 0.05 8.93
N GLU A 56 -4.86 0.15 7.72
CA GLU A 56 -6.18 -0.38 7.40
C GLU A 56 -6.16 -1.91 7.30
N ILE A 57 -5.12 -2.49 6.68
CA ILE A 57 -4.96 -3.96 6.60
C ILE A 57 -4.89 -4.56 8.02
N CYS A 58 -4.18 -3.91 8.93
CA CYS A 58 -4.03 -4.34 10.32
C CYS A 58 -5.34 -4.22 11.11
N ALA A 59 -6.11 -3.15 10.87
CA ALA A 59 -7.43 -2.98 11.47
C ALA A 59 -8.39 -4.10 11.02
N ASP A 60 -8.38 -4.42 9.72
CA ASP A 60 -9.25 -5.45 9.12
C ASP A 60 -8.81 -6.88 9.46
N ALA A 61 -7.50 -7.16 9.47
CA ALA A 61 -6.97 -8.48 9.75
C ALA A 61 -7.10 -8.90 11.22
N GLY A 62 -7.19 -7.91 12.14
CA GLY A 62 -7.31 -8.16 13.56
C GLY A 62 -6.19 -9.06 14.09
N GLU A 63 -6.55 -10.19 14.72
CA GLU A 63 -5.59 -11.12 15.31
C GLU A 63 -4.80 -11.96 14.28
N LEU A 64 -5.19 -11.94 13.01
CA LEU A 64 -4.50 -12.70 11.95
C LEU A 64 -3.12 -12.14 11.63
N LEU A 65 -2.87 -10.87 11.93
CA LEU A 65 -1.65 -10.18 11.57
C LEU A 65 -1.09 -9.40 12.76
N ARG A 66 0.18 -9.62 13.09
CA ARG A 66 0.85 -8.88 14.17
C ARG A 66 1.47 -7.61 13.60
N CYS A 67 0.80 -6.50 13.83
CA CYS A 67 1.24 -5.20 13.34
C CYS A 67 2.04 -4.43 14.39
N ALA A 68 3.10 -3.76 13.92
CA ALA A 68 3.82 -2.77 14.71
C ALA A 68 2.87 -1.62 15.10
N ARG A 69 2.99 -1.10 16.33
CA ARG A 69 2.08 -0.07 16.91
C ARG A 69 2.82 1.21 17.33
N ASP A 70 4.05 1.36 16.86
CA ASP A 70 5.06 2.33 17.32
C ASP A 70 5.60 3.19 16.17
#